data_AF-A0A401U5M4-F1
#
_entry.id   AF-A0A401U5M4-F1
#
_cell.length_a   1.000
_cell.length_b   1.000
_cell.length_c   1.000
_cell.angle_alpha   90.00
_cell.angle_beta   90.00
_cell.angle_gamma   90.00
#
_symmetry.space_group_name_H-M   'P 1'
#
loop_
_entity.id
_entity.type
_entity.pdbx_description
1 polymer ?
#
loop_
_entity_poly.entity_id
_entity_poly.type
_entity_poly.pdbx_seq_one_letter_code
_entity_poly.pdbx_strand_id
1 'polypeptide(L)'
;MPNLLVTLKPILDLLIVITGVSVAFLLNGWSENNKESAEREKVMRSLQQEISEIVYYFPSMAKYQENNSKKWDSLLNLNIVGEFNQYYYLQPQYNYSVIEYAIATRNSDIVDFRLHEQLLKLYKRIKMLEQAEVHMTNIALQYLAAEPKESQGKQNLFLFERFIGFSKNRASIMKDINELADETQKMISLK
;
A
#
# COMPACT_ATOMS: atom_id res chain seq x y z
N MET A 1 -28.37 71.16 -15.48
CA MET A 1 -28.30 69.73 -15.85
C MET A 1 -27.22 69.09 -14.98
N PRO A 2 -27.53 68.08 -14.16
CA PRO A 2 -26.50 67.40 -13.38
C PRO A 2 -25.46 66.82 -14.34
N ASN A 3 -24.18 67.02 -14.01
CA ASN A 3 -23.06 66.58 -14.82
C ASN A 3 -23.11 65.05 -14.93
N LEU A 4 -23.43 64.52 -16.12
CA LEU A 4 -23.54 63.08 -16.38
C LEU A 4 -22.31 62.29 -15.87
N LEU A 5 -21.13 62.93 -15.92
CA LEU A 5 -19.86 62.42 -15.42
C LEU A 5 -19.85 62.13 -13.91
N VAL A 6 -20.56 62.92 -13.09
CA VAL A 6 -20.61 62.73 -11.63
C VAL A 6 -21.47 61.52 -11.25
N THR A 7 -22.54 61.26 -12.01
CA THR A 7 -23.41 60.10 -11.81
C THR A 7 -22.86 58.79 -12.39
N LEU A 8 -22.00 58.85 -13.42
CA LEU A 8 -21.39 57.67 -14.03
C LEU A 8 -20.15 57.15 -13.30
N LYS A 9 -19.43 58.01 -12.57
CA LYS A 9 -18.20 57.63 -11.86
C LYS A 9 -18.39 56.46 -10.89
N PRO A 10 -19.42 56.42 -10.01
CA PRO A 10 -19.62 55.30 -9.09
C PRO A 10 -19.91 53.96 -9.81
N ILE A 11 -20.58 54.01 -10.97
CA ILE A 11 -20.89 52.82 -11.77
C ILE A 11 -19.60 52.30 -12.43
N LEU A 12 -18.76 53.20 -12.95
CA LEU A 12 -17.46 52.84 -13.51
C LEU A 12 -16.54 52.25 -12.44
N ASP A 13 -16.48 52.87 -11.26
CA ASP A 13 -15.69 52.38 -10.12
C ASP A 13 -16.18 50.98 -9.69
N LEU A 14 -17.49 50.75 -9.62
CA LEU A 14 -18.08 49.46 -9.32
C LEU A 14 -17.73 48.39 -10.38
N LEU A 15 -17.81 48.74 -11.67
CA LEU A 15 -17.43 47.83 -12.77
C LEU A 15 -15.96 47.43 -12.67
N ILE A 16 -15.06 48.38 -12.41
CA ILE A 16 -13.64 48.12 -12.23
C ILE A 16 -13.40 47.16 -11.06
N VAL A 17 -14.08 47.37 -9.92
CA VAL A 17 -13.97 46.48 -8.76
C VAL A 17 -14.48 45.07 -9.08
N ILE A 18 -15.65 44.95 -9.72
CA ILE A 18 -16.21 43.65 -10.10
C ILE A 18 -15.26 42.91 -11.06
N THR A 19 -14.74 43.60 -12.07
CA THR A 19 -13.78 43.00 -13.01
C THR A 19 -12.49 42.59 -12.30
N GLY A 20 -11.94 43.44 -11.43
CA GLY A 20 -10.72 43.14 -10.67
C GLY A 20 -10.89 41.92 -9.77
N VAL A 21 -11.98 41.85 -9.01
CA VAL A 21 -12.31 40.72 -8.14
C VAL A 21 -12.52 39.44 -8.96
N SER A 22 -13.26 39.54 -10.08
CA SER A 22 -13.52 38.38 -10.95
C SER A 22 -12.23 37.83 -11.57
N VAL A 23 -11.35 38.71 -12.06
CA VAL A 23 -10.04 38.31 -12.60
C VAL A 23 -9.16 37.71 -11.51
N ALA A 24 -9.16 38.28 -10.30
CA ALA A 24 -8.42 37.72 -9.17
C ALA A 24 -8.91 36.32 -8.79
N PHE A 25 -10.22 36.08 -8.74
CA PHE A 25 -10.78 34.75 -8.53
C PHE A 25 -10.40 33.76 -9.64
N LEU A 26 -10.42 34.19 -10.91
CA LEU A 26 -10.00 33.36 -12.04
C LEU A 26 -8.52 32.99 -11.97
N LEU A 27 -7.65 33.95 -11.65
CA LEU A 27 -6.21 33.71 -11.51
C LEU A 27 -5.89 32.81 -10.32
N ASN A 28 -6.59 32.99 -9.19
CA ASN A 28 -6.45 32.12 -8.03
C ASN A 28 -6.90 30.68 -8.36
N GLY A 29 -8.07 30.51 -8.98
CA GLY A 29 -8.56 29.19 -9.39
C GLY A 29 -7.62 28.52 -10.40
N TRP A 30 -7.07 29.27 -11.35
CA TRP A 30 -6.09 28.71 -12.30
C TRP A 30 -4.79 28.29 -11.60
N SER A 31 -4.27 29.11 -10.68
CA SER A 31 -3.07 28.74 -9.91
C SER A 31 -3.30 27.52 -9.01
N GLU A 32 -4.48 27.38 -8.42
CA GLU A 32 -4.82 26.26 -7.54
C GLU A 32 -4.96 24.96 -8.34
N ASN A 33 -5.69 25.01 -9.46
CA ASN A 33 -5.83 23.88 -10.39
C ASN A 33 -4.48 23.39 -10.94
N ASN A 34 -3.56 24.31 -11.27
CA ASN A 34 -2.23 23.93 -11.74
C ASN A 34 -1.40 23.24 -10.64
N LYS A 35 -1.49 23.71 -9.40
CA LYS A 35 -0.80 23.08 -8.25
C LYS A 35 -1.38 21.70 -7.98
N GLU A 36 -2.69 21.57 -7.97
CA GLU A 36 -3.37 20.29 -7.76
C GLU A 36 -3.05 19.28 -8.88
N SER A 37 -3.03 19.72 -10.15
CA SER A 37 -2.65 18.85 -11.26
C SER A 37 -1.20 18.37 -11.17
N ALA A 38 -0.27 19.24 -10.76
CA ALA A 38 1.13 18.87 -10.59
C ALA A 38 1.33 17.91 -9.41
N GLU A 39 0.62 18.13 -8.30
CA GLU A 39 0.62 17.22 -7.17
C GLU A 39 0.03 15.86 -7.56
N ARG A 40 -1.09 15.86 -8.29
CA ARG A 40 -1.71 14.64 -8.79
C ARG A 40 -0.78 13.84 -9.67
N GLU A 41 -0.12 14.48 -10.63
CA GLU A 41 0.85 13.81 -11.50
C GLU A 41 1.99 13.19 -10.70
N LYS A 42 2.53 13.93 -9.72
CA LYS A 42 3.58 13.43 -8.83
C LYS A 42 3.12 12.20 -8.06
N VAL A 43 1.94 12.24 -7.44
CA VAL A 43 1.39 11.11 -6.68
C VAL A 43 1.15 9.91 -7.58
N MET A 44 0.57 10.09 -8.78
CA MET A 44 0.33 9.00 -9.72
C MET A 44 1.64 8.34 -10.18
N ARG A 45 2.69 9.12 -10.48
CA ARG A 45 4.00 8.59 -10.86
C ARG A 45 4.65 7.81 -9.72
N SER A 46 4.60 8.34 -8.50
CA SER A 46 5.13 7.66 -7.32
C SER A 46 4.36 6.37 -7.02
N LEU A 47 3.02 6.37 -7.13
CA LEU A 47 2.19 5.18 -6.99
C LEU A 47 2.54 4.14 -8.05
N GLN A 48 2.68 4.55 -9.30
CA GLN A 48 3.04 3.67 -10.40
C GLN A 48 4.38 2.97 -10.13
N GLN A 49 5.38 3.70 -9.64
CA GLN A 49 6.67 3.11 -9.29
C GLN A 49 6.54 2.08 -8.15
N GLU A 50 5.93 2.46 -7.04
CA GLU A 50 5.76 1.59 -5.86
C GLU A 50 4.97 0.32 -6.19
N ILE A 51 3.90 0.45 -6.96
CA ILE A 51 3.09 -0.68 -7.44
C ILE A 51 3.89 -1.55 -8.42
N SER A 52 4.71 -0.96 -9.29
CA SER A 52 5.54 -1.73 -10.23
C SER A 52 6.57 -2.59 -9.51
N GLU A 53 7.15 -2.10 -8.42
CA GLU A 53 8.06 -2.88 -7.57
C GLU A 53 7.33 -4.10 -6.97
N ILE A 54 6.11 -3.90 -6.46
CA ILE A 54 5.27 -5.01 -5.95
C ILE A 54 5.01 -6.04 -7.06
N VAL A 55 4.58 -5.58 -8.24
CA VAL A 55 4.29 -6.45 -9.39
C VAL A 55 5.52 -7.26 -9.80
N TYR A 56 6.70 -6.65 -9.76
CA TYR A 56 7.95 -7.30 -10.13
C TYR A 56 8.44 -8.32 -9.10
N TYR A 57 8.48 -7.97 -7.81
CA TYR A 57 9.13 -8.78 -6.78
C TYR A 57 8.23 -9.87 -6.19
N PHE A 58 6.95 -9.58 -5.94
CA PHE A 58 6.07 -10.46 -5.17
C PHE A 58 5.86 -11.86 -5.77
N PRO A 59 5.74 -12.03 -7.11
CA PRO A 59 5.61 -13.37 -7.70
C PRO A 59 6.78 -14.30 -7.37
N SER A 60 8.01 -13.76 -7.43
CA SER A 60 9.21 -14.54 -7.15
C SER A 60 9.30 -14.94 -5.67
N MET A 61 8.97 -14.00 -4.77
CA MET A 61 8.93 -14.24 -3.33
C MET A 61 7.83 -15.23 -2.93
N ALA A 62 6.64 -15.12 -3.53
CA ALA A 62 5.53 -16.03 -3.31
C ALA A 62 5.90 -17.46 -3.74
N LYS A 63 6.52 -17.62 -4.92
CA LYS A 63 6.98 -18.91 -5.42
C LYS A 63 8.06 -19.52 -4.52
N TYR A 64 9.01 -18.72 -4.06
CA TYR A 64 10.04 -19.14 -3.11
C TYR A 64 9.39 -19.63 -1.80
N GLN A 65 8.46 -18.86 -1.23
CA GLN A 65 7.75 -19.22 -0.01
C GLN A 65 6.90 -20.49 -0.18
N GLU A 66 6.24 -20.65 -1.32
CA GLU A 66 5.45 -21.84 -1.65
C GLU A 66 6.34 -23.10 -1.70
N ASN A 67 7.50 -23.00 -2.33
CA ASN A 67 8.46 -24.10 -2.41
C ASN A 67 8.99 -24.49 -1.02
N ASN A 68 9.31 -23.52 -0.17
CA ASN A 68 9.70 -23.78 1.21
C ASN A 68 8.57 -24.44 2.01
N SER A 69 7.32 -23.98 1.83
CA SER A 69 6.15 -24.58 2.48
C SER A 69 5.98 -26.05 2.10
N LYS A 70 6.15 -26.40 0.81
CA LYS A 70 6.09 -27.79 0.33
C LYS A 70 7.19 -28.66 0.94
N LYS A 71 8.42 -28.13 1.04
CA LYS A 71 9.53 -28.82 1.71
C LYS A 71 9.19 -29.08 3.17
N TRP A 72 8.64 -28.09 3.88
CA TRP A 72 8.28 -28.24 5.28
C TRP A 72 7.10 -29.17 5.51
N ASP A 73 6.08 -29.16 4.65
CA ASP A 73 5.00 -30.15 4.68
C ASP A 73 5.55 -31.58 4.55
N SER A 74 6.51 -31.79 3.65
CA SER A 74 7.14 -33.10 3.50
C SER A 74 7.88 -33.55 4.76
N LEU A 75 8.51 -32.62 5.49
CA LEU A 75 9.17 -32.92 6.76
C LEU A 75 8.13 -33.20 7.86
N LEU A 76 7.07 -32.42 7.92
CA LEU A 76 5.98 -32.59 8.88
C LEU A 76 5.30 -33.95 8.73
N ASN A 77 5.07 -34.41 7.49
CA ASN A 77 4.51 -35.74 7.20
C ASN A 77 5.39 -36.91 7.70
N LEU A 78 6.69 -36.65 7.87
CA LEU A 78 7.65 -37.60 8.44
C LEU A 78 7.85 -37.40 9.95
N ASN A 79 7.10 -36.50 10.59
CA ASN A 79 7.29 -36.03 11.97
C ASN A 79 8.69 -35.44 12.23
N ILE A 80 9.32 -34.88 11.20
CA ILE A 80 10.62 -34.23 11.28
C ILE A 80 10.42 -32.72 11.40
N VAL A 81 11.04 -32.11 12.42
CA VAL A 81 11.04 -30.65 12.61
C VAL A 81 12.11 -30.03 11.70
N GLY A 82 11.71 -29.15 10.79
CA GLY A 82 12.64 -28.37 9.98
C GLY A 82 13.27 -27.19 10.73
N GLU A 83 14.30 -26.58 10.17
CA GLU A 83 15.01 -25.41 10.73
C GLU A 83 14.21 -24.10 10.54
N PHE A 84 13.00 -24.02 11.13
CA PHE A 84 12.18 -22.81 11.04
C PHE A 84 12.63 -21.69 11.99
N ASN A 85 13.47 -22.02 12.97
CA ASN A 85 14.03 -21.09 13.97
C ASN A 85 15.05 -20.09 13.39
N GLN A 86 15.40 -20.21 12.10
CA GLN A 86 16.25 -19.26 11.38
C GLN A 86 15.45 -18.19 10.62
N TYR A 87 14.12 -18.30 10.59
CA TYR A 87 13.27 -17.42 9.81
C TYR A 87 12.79 -16.24 10.65
N TYR A 88 13.44 -15.10 10.41
CA TYR A 88 13.12 -13.82 11.04
C TYR A 88 12.76 -12.80 9.98
N TYR A 89 11.65 -12.10 10.19
CA TYR A 89 11.13 -11.08 9.29
C TYR A 89 11.25 -9.71 9.96
N LEU A 90 12.27 -8.92 9.58
CA LEU A 90 12.56 -7.61 10.17
C LEU A 90 11.55 -6.56 9.69
N GLN A 91 10.82 -5.93 10.60
CA GLN A 91 9.80 -4.92 10.24
C GLN A 91 10.36 -3.48 10.32
N PRO A 92 9.95 -2.56 9.41
CA PRO A 92 9.11 -2.78 8.22
C PRO A 92 9.89 -3.37 7.03
N GLN A 93 9.27 -4.27 6.27
CA GLN A 93 9.90 -4.89 5.08
C GLN A 93 9.53 -4.25 3.75
N TYR A 94 8.35 -3.64 3.68
CA TYR A 94 7.76 -3.18 2.43
C TYR A 94 7.61 -1.67 2.48
N ASN A 95 7.96 -0.99 1.39
CA ASN A 95 7.63 0.42 1.22
C ASN A 95 6.22 0.51 0.61
N TYR A 96 5.29 1.08 1.38
CA TYR A 96 3.93 1.40 0.92
C TYR A 96 3.52 2.82 1.32
N SER A 97 4.51 3.70 1.53
CA SER A 97 4.30 5.05 2.03
C SER A 97 3.52 5.92 1.05
N VAL A 98 3.69 5.70 -0.26
CA VAL A 98 2.94 6.43 -1.28
C VAL A 98 1.50 5.94 -1.34
N ILE A 99 1.26 4.63 -1.21
CA ILE A 99 -0.10 4.07 -1.06
C ILE A 99 -0.80 4.70 0.16
N GLU A 100 -0.13 4.77 1.32
CA GLU A 100 -0.70 5.41 2.52
C GLU A 100 -1.02 6.89 2.31
N TYR A 101 -0.10 7.63 1.69
CA TYR A 101 -0.32 9.03 1.35
C TYR A 101 -1.56 9.20 0.46
N ALA A 102 -1.63 8.45 -0.63
CA ALA A 102 -2.73 8.51 -1.60
C ALA A 102 -4.10 8.14 -0.99
N ILE A 103 -4.13 7.25 0.00
CA ILE A 103 -5.33 6.94 0.77
C ILE A 103 -5.71 8.13 1.67
N ALA A 104 -4.74 8.75 2.33
CA ALA A 104 -4.97 9.87 3.24
C ALA A 104 -5.47 11.14 2.53
N THR A 105 -5.13 11.34 1.26
CA THR A 105 -5.57 12.50 0.46
C THR A 105 -7.00 12.40 -0.07
N ARG A 106 -7.91 11.66 0.59
CA ARG A 106 -9.30 11.41 0.14
C ARG A 106 -10.11 12.68 -0.16
N ASN A 107 -9.75 13.81 0.45
CA ASN A 107 -10.45 15.09 0.26
C ASN A 107 -9.91 15.92 -0.92
N SER A 108 -8.91 15.44 -1.66
CA SER A 108 -8.40 16.10 -2.87
C SER A 108 -8.78 15.31 -4.13
N ASP A 109 -8.94 15.99 -5.26
CA ASP A 109 -9.27 15.36 -6.55
C ASP A 109 -8.06 14.62 -7.17
N ILE A 110 -7.06 14.30 -6.33
CA ILE A 110 -5.82 13.61 -6.70
C ILE A 110 -6.10 12.14 -7.05
N VAL A 111 -6.89 11.45 -6.22
CA VAL A 111 -7.21 10.01 -6.39
C VAL A 111 -8.70 9.87 -6.53
N ASP A 112 -9.16 9.29 -7.65
CA ASP A 112 -10.60 9.03 -7.79
C ASP A 112 -11.07 7.92 -6.84
N PHE A 113 -12.38 7.87 -6.65
CA PHE A 113 -13.01 6.92 -5.73
C PHE A 113 -12.63 5.46 -6.01
N ARG A 114 -12.57 5.06 -7.28
CA ARG A 114 -12.26 3.68 -7.68
C ARG A 114 -10.81 3.30 -7.37
N LEU A 115 -9.86 4.17 -7.69
CA LEU A 115 -8.46 3.97 -7.37
C LEU A 115 -8.25 3.96 -5.85
N HIS A 116 -8.93 4.84 -5.12
CA HIS A 116 -8.88 4.87 -3.65
C HIS A 116 -9.36 3.54 -3.04
N GLU A 117 -10.50 3.00 -3.47
CA GLU A 117 -10.98 1.69 -3.02
C GLU A 117 -9.98 0.57 -3.30
N GLN A 118 -9.34 0.60 -4.48
CA GLN A 118 -8.36 -0.40 -4.86
C GLN A 118 -7.09 -0.29 -4.00
N LEU A 119 -6.59 0.92 -3.76
CA LEU A 119 -5.45 1.18 -2.89
C LEU A 119 -5.73 0.72 -1.45
N LEU A 120 -6.95 0.93 -0.93
CA LEU A 120 -7.35 0.42 0.39
C LEU A 120 -7.29 -1.11 0.47
N LYS A 121 -7.76 -1.82 -0.58
CA LYS A 121 -7.66 -3.29 -0.64
C LYS A 121 -6.21 -3.75 -0.65
N LEU A 122 -5.38 -3.12 -1.49
CA LEU A 122 -3.95 -3.41 -1.60
C LEU A 122 -3.25 -3.19 -0.24
N TYR A 123 -3.45 -2.02 0.37
CA TYR A 123 -2.91 -1.67 1.68
C TYR A 123 -3.30 -2.68 2.76
N LYS A 124 -4.59 -3.02 2.85
CA LYS A 124 -5.07 -4.02 3.81
C LYS A 124 -4.37 -5.37 3.63
N ARG A 125 -4.15 -5.81 2.39
CA ARG A 125 -3.44 -7.07 2.12
C ARG A 125 -1.97 -7.01 2.49
N ILE A 126 -1.30 -5.89 2.23
CA ILE A 126 0.09 -5.66 2.69
C ILE A 126 0.15 -5.75 4.23
N LYS A 127 -0.78 -5.12 4.95
CA LYS A 127 -0.85 -5.25 6.41
C LYS A 127 -1.09 -6.69 6.88
N MET A 128 -1.94 -7.45 6.19
CA MET A 128 -2.14 -8.87 6.49
C MET A 128 -0.85 -9.69 6.28
N LEU A 129 -0.05 -9.35 5.27
CA LEU A 129 1.26 -9.97 5.02
C LEU A 129 2.22 -9.70 6.18
N GLU A 130 2.36 -8.44 6.60
CA GLU A 130 3.21 -8.06 7.74
C GLU A 130 2.81 -8.82 9.01
N GLN A 131 1.51 -8.92 9.29
CA GLN A 131 1.01 -9.65 10.47
C GLN A 131 1.33 -11.16 10.39
N ALA A 132 1.20 -11.78 9.21
CA ALA A 132 1.58 -13.18 9.03
C ALA A 132 3.07 -13.40 9.34
N GLU A 133 3.93 -12.50 8.90
CA GLU A 133 5.38 -12.55 9.12
C GLU A 133 5.78 -12.30 10.58
N VAL A 134 5.07 -11.40 11.27
CA VAL A 134 5.20 -11.21 12.72
C VAL A 134 4.86 -12.51 13.46
N HIS A 135 3.75 -13.18 13.08
CA HIS A 135 3.41 -14.47 13.67
C HIS A 135 4.45 -15.55 13.40
N MET A 136 4.97 -15.63 12.17
CA MET A 136 6.05 -16.56 11.83
C MET A 136 7.29 -16.32 12.69
N THR A 137 7.71 -15.07 12.82
CA THR A 137 8.86 -14.66 13.64
C THR A 137 8.65 -15.03 15.12
N ASN A 138 7.47 -14.74 15.66
CA ASN A 138 7.13 -15.07 17.05
C ASN A 138 7.12 -16.58 17.30
N ILE A 139 6.71 -17.38 16.31
CA ILE A 139 6.76 -18.85 16.40
C ILE A 139 8.21 -19.33 16.32
N ALA A 140 9.02 -18.79 15.40
CA ALA A 140 10.43 -19.13 15.26
C ALA A 140 11.22 -18.86 16.56
N LEU A 141 10.94 -17.75 17.24
CA LEU A 141 11.54 -17.39 18.53
C LEU A 141 11.17 -18.33 19.68
N GLN A 142 10.06 -19.05 19.59
CA GLN A 142 9.62 -20.01 20.61
C GLN A 142 10.29 -21.38 20.48
N TYR A 143 11.11 -21.57 19.44
CA TYR A 143 11.83 -22.82 19.24
C TYR A 143 12.73 -23.15 20.44
N LEU A 144 12.60 -24.38 20.95
CA LEU A 144 13.46 -24.88 22.02
C LEU A 144 14.61 -25.68 21.41
N ALA A 145 15.84 -25.26 21.65
CA ALA A 145 17.02 -26.04 21.27
C ALA A 145 16.92 -27.44 21.91
N ALA A 146 17.05 -28.47 21.07
CA ALA A 146 16.79 -29.84 21.47
C ALA A 146 17.78 -30.31 22.56
N GLU A 147 17.34 -30.31 23.81
CA GLU A 147 17.82 -31.25 24.82
C GLU A 147 17.06 -32.58 24.64
N PRO A 148 17.56 -33.73 25.16
CA PRO A 148 17.02 -35.06 24.85
C PRO A 148 15.60 -35.34 25.40
N LYS A 149 14.85 -34.32 25.82
CA LYS A 149 13.50 -34.47 26.37
C LYS A 149 12.47 -34.58 25.24
N GLU A 150 11.80 -35.73 25.16
CA GLU A 150 10.73 -36.02 24.21
C GLU A 150 9.63 -34.93 24.17
N SER A 151 9.36 -34.28 25.31
CA SER A 151 8.39 -33.18 25.41
C SER A 151 8.76 -31.95 24.57
N GLN A 152 10.06 -31.63 24.44
CA GLN A 152 10.52 -30.52 23.60
C GLN A 152 10.34 -30.83 22.11
N GLY A 153 10.55 -32.09 21.70
CA GLY A 153 10.31 -32.53 20.33
C GLY A 153 8.84 -32.37 19.92
N LYS A 154 7.90 -32.80 20.78
CA LYS A 154 6.46 -32.63 20.56
C LYS A 154 6.05 -31.16 20.48
N GLN A 155 6.60 -30.31 21.35
CA GLN A 155 6.34 -28.87 21.32
C GLN A 155 6.88 -28.21 20.04
N ASN A 156 8.12 -28.53 19.65
CA ASN A 156 8.71 -28.00 18.42
C ASN A 156 7.94 -28.47 17.17
N LEU A 157 7.42 -29.70 17.16
CA LEU A 157 6.56 -30.19 16.08
C LEU A 157 5.26 -29.39 15.96
N PHE A 158 4.61 -29.09 17.10
CA PHE A 158 3.43 -28.23 17.13
C PHE A 158 3.72 -26.80 16.64
N LEU A 159 4.84 -26.22 17.07
CA LEU A 159 5.28 -24.90 16.58
C LEU A 159 5.55 -24.93 15.07
N PHE A 160 6.20 -25.99 14.58
CA PHE A 160 6.51 -26.16 13.17
C PHE A 160 5.26 -26.27 12.30
N GLU A 161 4.25 -27.04 12.72
CA GLU A 161 2.96 -27.13 12.04
C GLU A 161 2.30 -25.74 11.90
N ARG A 162 2.26 -24.97 13.00
CA ARG A 162 1.71 -23.61 12.97
C ARG A 162 2.50 -22.68 12.06
N PHE A 163 3.84 -22.76 12.12
CA PHE A 163 4.73 -21.98 11.27
C PHE A 163 4.46 -22.24 9.78
N ILE A 164 4.27 -23.51 9.40
CA ILE A 164 3.90 -23.91 8.03
C ILE A 164 2.56 -23.29 7.62
N GLY A 165 1.57 -23.27 8.51
CA GLY A 165 0.28 -22.62 8.25
C GLY A 165 0.43 -21.15 7.88
N PHE A 166 1.19 -20.38 8.67
CA PHE A 166 1.47 -18.97 8.36
C PHE A 166 2.35 -18.80 7.12
N SER A 167 3.29 -19.71 6.88
CA SER A 167 4.11 -19.73 5.65
C SER A 167 3.26 -19.86 4.39
N LYS A 168 2.27 -20.75 4.39
CA LYS A 168 1.32 -20.92 3.27
C LYS A 168 0.48 -19.67 3.09
N ASN A 169 -0.02 -19.10 4.19
CA ASN A 169 -0.78 -17.85 4.16
C ASN A 169 0.05 -16.71 3.57
N ARG A 170 1.33 -16.59 3.97
CA ARG A 170 2.27 -15.59 3.42
C ARG A 170 2.37 -15.71 1.90
N ALA A 171 2.59 -16.92 1.38
CA ALA A 171 2.66 -17.16 -0.05
C ALA A 171 1.35 -16.79 -0.78
N SER A 172 0.20 -17.15 -0.21
CA SER A 172 -1.11 -16.80 -0.77
C SER A 172 -1.34 -15.29 -0.78
N ILE A 173 -1.09 -14.61 0.35
CA ILE A 173 -1.28 -13.16 0.46
C ILE A 173 -0.38 -12.40 -0.53
N MET A 174 0.85 -12.87 -0.76
CA MET A 174 1.73 -12.27 -1.76
C MET A 174 1.18 -12.38 -3.19
N LYS A 175 0.50 -13.48 -3.53
CA LYS A 175 -0.19 -13.64 -4.83
C LYS A 175 -1.37 -12.68 -4.92
N ASP A 176 -2.22 -12.63 -3.88
CA ASP A 176 -3.35 -11.70 -3.82
C ASP A 176 -2.88 -10.24 -3.97
N ILE A 177 -1.77 -9.87 -3.31
CA ILE A 177 -1.17 -8.53 -3.44
C ILE A 177 -0.71 -8.26 -4.86
N ASN A 178 -0.07 -9.23 -5.51
CA ASN A 178 0.38 -9.09 -6.90
C ASN A 178 -0.80 -8.88 -7.86
N GLU A 179 -1.87 -9.66 -7.72
CA GLU A 179 -3.09 -9.51 -8.52
C GLU A 179 -3.72 -8.14 -8.33
N LEU A 180 -3.89 -7.69 -7.08
CA LEU A 180 -4.42 -6.36 -6.78
C LEU A 180 -3.50 -5.24 -7.30
N ALA A 181 -2.19 -5.42 -7.22
CA ALA A 181 -1.20 -4.47 -7.72
C ALA A 181 -1.26 -4.35 -9.24
N ASP A 182 -1.35 -5.46 -9.98
CA ASP A 182 -1.50 -5.47 -11.44
C ASP A 182 -2.81 -4.78 -11.88
N GLU A 183 -3.93 -5.05 -11.20
CA GLU A 183 -5.19 -4.33 -11.41
C GLU A 183 -5.04 -2.83 -11.16
N THR A 184 -4.37 -2.44 -10.07
CA THR A 184 -4.15 -1.03 -9.71
C THR A 184 -3.27 -0.34 -10.75
N GLN A 185 -2.21 -1.01 -11.23
CA GLN A 185 -1.31 -0.49 -12.25
C GLN A 185 -2.05 -0.19 -13.56
N LYS A 186 -2.99 -1.06 -13.96
CA LYS A 186 -3.85 -0.85 -15.13
C LYS A 186 -4.75 0.36 -14.94
N MET A 187 -5.31 0.57 -13.75
CA MET A 187 -6.13 1.76 -13.46
C MET A 187 -5.34 3.07 -13.53
N ILE A 188 -4.07 3.05 -13.12
CA ILE A 188 -3.18 4.21 -13.21
C ILE A 188 -2.76 4.47 -14.66
N SER A 189 -2.47 3.42 -15.43
CA SER A 189 -1.97 3.53 -16.81
C SER A 189 -3.04 3.93 -17.85
N LEU A 190 -4.33 3.79 -17.51
CA LEU A 190 -5.46 4.15 -18.39
C LEU A 190 -5.86 5.63 -18.29
N LYS A 191 -5.17 6.42 -17.46
CA LYS A 191 -5.42 7.84 -17.25
C LYS A 191 -4.24 8.67 -17.72
#